data_AF-A0A9D5FK56-F1
#
_entry.id   AF-A0A9D5FK56-F1
#
_cell.length_a   1.000
_cell.length_b   1.000
_cell.length_c   1.000
_cell.angle_alpha   90.00
_cell.angle_beta   90.00
_cell.angle_gamma   90.00
#
_symmetry.space_group_name_H-M   'P 1'
#
loop_
_entity.id
_entity.type
_entity.pdbx_description
1 polymer ?
#
loop_
_entity_poly.entity_id
_entity_poly.type
_entity_poly.pdbx_seq_one_letter_code
_entity_poly.pdbx_strand_id
1 'polypeptide(L)'
;MQTPDYVPLVEVTRGSIVESVHYGAIAVCDTSGRLVHSVGDTDAVTFLRSSAKPFQALPLVERCGMERFNLTERELAVMCASHYGTDDHVNIISGIQQKLGVTADDLLCG
;
A
#
# COMPACT_ATOMS: atom_id res chain seq x y z
N MET A 1 5.97 -10.81 -23.73
CA MET A 1 5.59 -10.92 -22.31
C MET A 1 4.54 -12.00 -22.22
N GLN A 2 4.72 -12.96 -21.32
CA GLN A 2 3.72 -13.99 -21.05
C GLN A 2 2.59 -13.31 -20.27
N THR A 3 1.36 -13.47 -20.74
CA THR A 3 0.18 -12.97 -20.01
C THR A 3 0.09 -13.73 -18.69
N PRO A 4 -0.05 -13.05 -17.53
CA PRO A 4 -0.14 -13.76 -16.26
C PRO A 4 -1.36 -14.69 -16.25
N ASP A 5 -1.16 -15.92 -15.82
CA ASP A 5 -2.20 -16.94 -15.75
C ASP A 5 -3.03 -16.76 -14.48
N TYR A 6 -3.82 -15.69 -14.48
CA TYR A 6 -4.77 -15.40 -13.40
C TYR A 6 -5.95 -16.37 -13.49
N VAL A 7 -6.38 -16.86 -12.32
CA VAL A 7 -7.50 -17.80 -12.19
C VAL A 7 -8.70 -17.09 -11.55
N PRO A 8 -9.94 -17.59 -11.71
CA PRO A 8 -11.10 -17.05 -10.99
C PRO A 8 -10.89 -17.10 -9.47
N LEU A 9 -11.01 -15.95 -8.79
CA LEU A 9 -10.87 -15.86 -7.33
C LEU A 9 -12.16 -15.47 -6.62
N VAL A 10 -12.94 -14.55 -7.21
CA VAL A 10 -14.14 -13.99 -6.57
C VAL A 10 -15.28 -13.87 -7.57
N GLU A 11 -16.43 -14.42 -7.23
CA GLU A 11 -17.68 -14.21 -7.93
C GLU A 11 -18.51 -13.16 -7.19
N VAL A 12 -19.02 -12.17 -7.93
CA VAL A 12 -20.01 -11.22 -7.43
C VAL A 12 -21.35 -11.62 -8.03
N THR A 13 -22.35 -11.83 -7.17
CA THR A 13 -23.67 -12.32 -7.58
C THR A 13 -24.75 -11.25 -7.40
N ARG A 14 -25.77 -11.31 -8.27
CA ARG A 14 -27.03 -10.57 -8.14
C ARG A 14 -28.16 -11.58 -8.06
N GLY A 15 -28.60 -11.87 -6.84
CA GLY A 15 -29.49 -13.00 -6.58
C GLY A 15 -28.77 -14.32 -6.84
N SER A 16 -29.35 -15.19 -7.67
CA SER A 16 -28.76 -16.48 -8.04
C SER A 16 -27.83 -16.43 -9.27
N ILE A 17 -27.63 -15.25 -9.85
CA ILE A 17 -26.85 -15.08 -11.09
C ILE A 17 -25.46 -14.52 -10.74
N VAL A 18 -24.41 -15.14 -11.28
CA VAL A 18 -23.05 -14.58 -11.26
C VAL A 18 -23.00 -13.41 -12.22
N GLU A 19 -22.82 -12.21 -11.69
CA GLU A 19 -22.78 -10.97 -12.46
C GLU A 19 -21.35 -10.61 -12.89
N SER A 20 -20.33 -10.96 -12.10
CA SER A 20 -18.94 -10.69 -12.42
C SER A 20 -18.00 -11.69 -11.76
N VAL A 21 -16.90 -12.02 -12.46
CA VAL A 21 -15.83 -12.88 -11.96
C VAL A 21 -14.53 -12.11 -11.97
N HIS A 22 -13.86 -12.01 -10.82
CA HIS A 22 -12.56 -11.37 -10.66
C HIS A 22 -11.47 -12.43 -10.73
N TYR A 23 -10.53 -12.23 -11.65
CA TYR A 23 -9.38 -13.11 -11.85
C TYR A 23 -8.17 -12.53 -11.12
N GLY A 24 -7.33 -13.40 -10.57
CA GLY A 24 -6.05 -13.00 -9.99
C GLY A 24 -5.17 -14.17 -9.59
N ALA A 25 -4.14 -13.84 -8.83
CA ALA A 25 -3.31 -14.78 -8.10
C ALA A 25 -3.17 -14.35 -6.63
N ILE A 26 -2.98 -15.30 -5.73
CA ILE A 26 -2.81 -15.09 -4.29
C ILE A 26 -1.52 -15.78 -3.88
N ALA A 27 -0.67 -15.06 -3.15
CA ALA A 27 0.46 -15.63 -2.42
C ALA A 27 0.36 -15.19 -0.96
N VAL A 28 0.38 -16.14 -0.03
CA VAL A 28 0.43 -15.90 1.41
C VAL A 28 1.77 -16.43 1.90
N CYS A 29 2.59 -15.56 2.48
CA CYS A 29 3.90 -15.93 2.99
C CYS A 29 3.99 -15.67 4.50
N ASP A 30 4.77 -16.50 5.21
CA ASP A 30 5.15 -16.21 6.59
C ASP A 30 6.33 -15.23 6.65
N THR A 31 6.76 -14.88 7.87
CA THR A 31 7.84 -13.91 8.11
C THR A 31 9.21 -14.38 7.63
N SER A 32 9.40 -15.68 7.37
CA SER A 32 10.62 -16.21 6.76
C SER A 32 10.62 -16.10 5.23
N GLY A 33 9.50 -15.64 4.65
CA GLY A 33 9.30 -15.58 3.20
C GLY A 33 8.81 -16.90 2.60
N ARG A 34 8.53 -17.92 3.42
CA ARG A 34 8.00 -19.20 2.93
C ARG A 34 6.52 -19.04 2.55
N LEU A 35 6.18 -19.51 1.36
CA LEU A 35 4.81 -19.59 0.87
C LEU A 35 4.01 -20.60 1.71
N VAL A 36 2.98 -20.13 2.41
CA VAL A 36 2.08 -20.97 3.23
C VAL A 36 0.76 -21.26 2.53
N HIS A 37 0.38 -20.46 1.54
CA HIS A 37 -0.78 -20.71 0.69
C HIS A 37 -0.66 -19.97 -0.64
N SER A 38 -1.26 -20.51 -1.70
CA SER A 38 -1.30 -19.85 -3.00
C SER A 38 -2.47 -20.28 -3.88
N VAL A 39 -2.88 -19.40 -4.79
CA VAL A 39 -3.87 -19.64 -5.83
C VAL A 39 -3.42 -18.95 -7.12
N GLY A 40 -3.48 -19.63 -8.27
CA GLY A 40 -3.02 -19.09 -9.55
C GLY A 40 -1.49 -18.98 -9.66
N ASP A 41 -1.01 -18.25 -10.67
CA ASP A 41 0.41 -18.01 -10.92
C ASP A 41 0.98 -16.93 -9.97
N THR A 42 1.73 -17.34 -8.95
CA THR A 42 2.37 -16.44 -7.98
C THR A 42 3.61 -15.73 -8.50
N ASP A 43 4.18 -16.20 -9.62
CA ASP A 43 5.36 -15.60 -10.25
C ASP A 43 4.97 -14.52 -11.27
N ALA A 44 3.66 -14.30 -11.46
CA ALA A 44 3.10 -13.26 -12.29
C ALA A 44 3.66 -11.86 -11.92
N VAL A 45 4.33 -11.22 -12.89
CA VAL A 45 4.85 -9.87 -12.72
C VAL A 45 3.72 -8.85 -12.84
N THR A 46 3.55 -8.02 -11.81
CA THR A 46 2.58 -6.92 -11.79
C THR A 46 3.16 -5.67 -11.13
N PHE A 47 2.53 -4.52 -11.36
CA PHE A 47 2.93 -3.26 -10.73
C PHE A 47 2.45 -3.23 -9.28
N LEU A 48 3.35 -2.90 -8.34
CA LEU A 48 3.01 -2.72 -6.92
C LEU A 48 1.96 -1.62 -6.69
N ARG A 49 1.96 -0.58 -7.54
CA ARG A 49 1.14 0.63 -7.35
C ARG A 49 1.30 1.15 -5.91
N SER A 50 0.20 1.48 -5.24
CA SER A 50 0.22 2.03 -3.88
C SER A 50 0.78 1.07 -2.82
N SER A 51 0.91 -0.24 -3.08
CA SER A 51 1.56 -1.15 -2.12
C SER A 51 3.08 -0.92 -2.02
N ALA A 52 3.67 -0.12 -2.91
CA ALA A 52 5.09 0.22 -2.87
C ALA A 52 5.49 1.19 -1.74
N LYS A 53 4.52 1.84 -1.06
CA LYS A 53 4.78 2.90 -0.08
C LYS A 53 5.76 2.54 1.03
N PRO A 54 5.73 1.34 1.65
CA PRO A 54 6.75 0.96 2.63
C PRO A 54 8.17 0.96 2.05
N PHE A 55 8.33 0.51 0.81
CA PHE A 55 9.62 0.56 0.12
C PHE A 55 10.04 1.99 -0.24
N GLN A 56 9.09 2.88 -0.51
CA GLN A 56 9.35 4.31 -0.72
C GLN A 56 9.76 5.02 0.57
N ALA A 57 9.21 4.60 1.73
CA ALA A 57 9.55 5.14 3.05
C ALA A 57 10.84 4.55 3.62
N LEU A 58 11.27 3.36 3.17
CA LEU A 58 12.45 2.67 3.69
C LEU A 58 13.73 3.55 3.70
N PRO A 59 14.09 4.29 2.62
CA PRO A 59 15.28 5.14 2.63
C PRO A 59 15.22 6.27 3.65
N LEU A 60 14.03 6.79 3.99
CA LEU A 60 13.86 7.78 5.05
C LEU A 60 14.25 7.18 6.40
N VAL A 61 13.76 5.98 6.70
CA VAL A 61 14.04 5.28 7.95
C VAL A 61 15.51 4.87 8.03
N GLU A 62 16.06 4.26 6.99
CA GLU A 62 17.46 3.80 6.95
C GLU A 62 18.48 4.94 7.10
N ARG A 63 18.10 6.17 6.72
CA ARG A 63 18.96 7.35 6.83
C ARG A 63 18.69 8.20 8.07
N CYS A 64 18.13 7.59 9.12
CA CYS A 64 17.81 8.24 10.39
C CYS A 64 16.89 9.47 10.21
N GLY A 65 16.00 9.42 9.22
CA GLY A 65 15.04 10.47 8.93
C GLY A 65 14.01 10.62 10.04
N MET A 66 13.68 9.53 10.73
CA MET A 66 12.75 9.54 11.86
C MET A 66 13.27 10.47 12.97
N GLU A 67 14.53 10.31 13.37
CA GLU A 67 15.18 11.12 14.38
C GLU A 67 15.43 12.55 13.89
N ARG A 68 15.92 12.69 12.65
CA ARG A 68 16.23 13.99 12.04
C ARG A 68 15.02 14.92 12.02
N PHE A 69 13.84 14.38 11.71
CA PHE A 69 12.60 15.16 11.59
C PHE A 69 11.67 14.98 12.80
N ASN A 70 12.12 14.28 13.84
CA ASN A 70 11.33 13.97 15.04
C ASN A 70 9.96 13.35 14.70
N LEU A 71 9.96 12.38 13.78
CA LEU A 71 8.77 11.66 13.34
C LEU A 71 8.45 10.52 14.31
N THR A 72 7.16 10.20 14.40
CA THR A 72 6.59 9.16 15.25
C THR A 72 6.20 7.95 14.42
N GLU A 73 6.01 6.80 15.07
CA GLU A 73 5.50 5.59 14.40
C GLU A 73 4.12 5.80 13.77
N ARG A 74 3.28 6.68 14.34
CA ARG A 74 1.98 7.05 13.76
C ARG A 74 2.15 7.77 12.42
N GLU A 75 3.13 8.66 12.33
CA GLU A 75 3.45 9.38 11.09
C GLU A 75 4.05 8.45 10.04
N LEU A 76 4.95 7.54 10.44
CA LEU A 76 5.48 6.50 9.56
C LEU A 76 4.38 5.57 9.03
N ALA A 77 3.43 5.18 9.89
CA ALA A 77 2.30 4.34 9.49
C ALA A 77 1.46 5.00 8.38
N VAL A 78 1.22 6.32 8.46
CA VAL A 78 0.51 7.06 7.41
C VAL A 78 1.32 7.11 6.11
N MET A 79 2.64 7.27 6.17
CA MET A 79 3.51 7.23 4.98
C MET A 79 3.48 5.87 4.27
N CYS A 80 3.35 4.78 5.03
CA CYS A 80 3.41 3.41 4.52
C CYS A 80 2.06 2.84 4.04
N ALA A 81 0.95 3.56 4.21
CA ALA A 81 -0.40 3.02 4.02
C ALA A 81 -1.23 3.75 2.95
N SER A 82 -2.39 3.17 2.65
CA SER A 82 -3.47 3.87 1.95
C SER A 82 -4.51 4.29 2.97
N HIS A 83 -4.99 5.53 2.88
CA HIS A 83 -5.87 6.11 3.89
C HIS A 83 -7.13 6.69 3.25
N TYR A 84 -8.24 6.65 4.00
CA TYR A 84 -9.53 7.19 3.58
C TYR A 84 -9.64 8.72 3.73
N GLY A 85 -8.59 9.39 4.21
CA GLY A 85 -8.60 10.86 4.36
C GLY A 85 -9.48 11.36 5.50
N THR A 86 -9.66 10.56 6.56
CA THR A 86 -10.36 10.99 7.78
C THR A 86 -9.65 12.16 8.48
N ASP A 87 -10.35 12.87 9.37
CA ASP A 87 -9.79 13.97 10.16
C ASP A 87 -8.52 13.56 10.91
N ASP A 88 -8.47 12.34 11.46
CA ASP A 88 -7.26 11.81 12.10
C ASP A 88 -6.07 11.70 11.14
N HIS A 89 -6.28 11.27 9.89
CA HIS A 89 -5.23 11.24 8.89
C HIS A 89 -4.76 12.67 8.56
N VAL A 90 -5.69 13.60 8.39
CA VAL A 90 -5.39 15.01 8.12
C VAL A 90 -4.59 15.63 9.26
N ASN A 91 -4.96 15.37 10.51
CA ASN A 91 -4.25 15.85 11.69
C ASN A 91 -2.81 15.32 11.75
N ILE A 92 -2.59 14.03 11.45
CA ILE A 92 -1.25 13.44 11.42
C ILE A 92 -0.41 14.06 10.30
N ILE A 93 -0.97 14.18 9.08
CA ILE A 93 -0.25 14.75 7.93
C ILE A 93 0.08 16.23 8.17
N SER A 94 -0.83 16.98 8.79
CA SER A 94 -0.60 18.38 9.18
C SER A 94 0.53 18.50 10.20
N GLY A 95 0.64 17.56 11.14
CA GLY A 95 1.77 17.48 12.07
C GLY A 95 3.11 17.24 11.36
N ILE A 96 3.14 16.34 10.38
CA ILE A 96 4.34 16.09 9.55
C ILE A 96 4.73 17.36 8.78
N GLN A 97 3.75 18.01 8.15
CA GLN A 97 3.94 19.25 7.40
C GLN A 97 4.55 20.36 8.28
N GLN A 98 4.03 20.55 9.49
CA GLN A 98 4.57 21.52 10.44
C GLN A 98 6.03 21.23 10.83
N LYS A 99 6.38 19.96 11.06
CA LYS A 99 7.77 19.56 11.38
C LYS A 99 8.74 19.82 10.24
N LEU A 100 8.28 19.67 8.99
CA LEU A 100 9.08 19.82 7.79
C LEU A 100 9.05 21.23 7.20
N GLY A 101 8.17 22.11 7.70
CA GLY A 101 7.95 23.44 7.12
C GLY A 101 7.29 23.39 5.74
N VAL A 102 6.53 22.33 5.44
CA VAL A 102 5.78 22.16 4.19
C VAL A 102 4.38 22.74 4.39
N THR A 103 3.92 23.54 3.45
CA THR A 103 2.59 24.15 3.43
C THR A 103 1.72 23.51 2.34
N ALA A 104 0.42 23.85 2.33
CA ALA A 104 -0.49 23.38 1.29
C ALA A 104 -0.06 23.81 -0.12
N ASP A 105 0.56 24.98 -0.26
CA ASP A 105 1.03 25.52 -1.54
C ASP A 105 2.26 24.77 -2.08
N ASP A 106 2.99 24.06 -1.21
CA ASP A 106 4.09 23.19 -1.59
C ASP A 106 3.60 21.82 -2.09
N LEU A 107 2.34 21.48 -1.78
CA LEU A 107 1.75 20.24 -2.24
C LEU A 107 1.40 20.43 -3.72
N LEU A 108 2.06 19.67 -4.59
CA LEU A 108 1.83 19.64 -6.03
C LEU A 108 0.51 18.94 -6.39
N CYS A 109 -0.53 19.23 -5.63
CA CYS A 109 -1.91 18.82 -5.82
C CYS A 109 -2.53 19.81 -6.79
N GLY A 110 -2.65 19.41 -8.06
CA GLY A 110 -3.19 20.25 -9.14
C GLY A 110 -4.61 20.76 -8.90
#